data_AF-A0A8J3FUX8-F1
#
_entry.id   AF-A0A8J3FUX8-F1
#
_cell.length_a   1.000
_cell.length_b   1.000
_cell.length_c   1.000
_cell.angle_alpha   90.00
_cell.angle_beta   90.00
_cell.angle_gamma   90.00
#
_symmetry.space_group_name_H-M   'P 1'
#
loop_
_entity.id
_entity.type
_entity.pdbx_description
1 polymer ?
#
loop_
_entity_poly.entity_id
_entity_poly.type
_entity_poly.pdbx_seq_one_letter_code
_entity_poly.pdbx_strand_id
1 'polypeptide(L)'
;MRQLRGTDLKRLHRTWRRRTERRLGLLLENVQSPFNVGSIVRTAAALGVADLYLAGSSASPRNPKTQKTALGTDRYLEWQAFENLPEALARAKQDGYLLVGLELADEAEPLSSIDLGQDVCVVVGNEDHGLSATALGACDAVTYIPQLGKVGSLNVATATAIACYEVRRQEWALPVPEEL
;
A
#
# COMPACT_ATOMS: atom_id res chain seq x y z
N MET A 1 28.47 -16.31 -7.16
CA MET A 1 27.22 -15.74 -6.61
C MET A 1 26.47 -16.83 -5.84
N ARG A 2 25.84 -16.51 -4.70
CA ARG A 2 25.02 -17.47 -3.93
C ARG A 2 23.76 -16.81 -3.37
N GLN A 3 22.71 -17.60 -3.13
CA GLN A 3 21.53 -17.13 -2.41
C GLN A 3 21.88 -16.79 -0.94
N LEU A 4 21.33 -15.69 -0.44
CA LEU A 4 21.40 -15.36 0.98
C LEU A 4 20.42 -16.22 1.78
N ARG A 5 20.86 -16.71 2.94
CA ARG A 5 20.07 -17.54 3.85
C ARG A 5 20.40 -17.19 5.29
N GLY A 6 19.54 -17.58 6.23
CA GLY A 6 19.79 -17.47 7.67
C GLY A 6 20.22 -16.07 8.10
N THR A 7 21.38 -15.97 8.75
CA THR A 7 21.91 -14.72 9.32
C THR A 7 22.16 -13.63 8.29
N ASP A 8 22.64 -13.98 7.09
CA ASP A 8 22.94 -12.99 6.05
C ASP A 8 21.68 -12.28 5.55
N LEU A 9 20.61 -13.05 5.32
CA LEU A 9 19.31 -12.51 4.91
C LEU A 9 18.73 -11.61 6.00
N LYS A 10 18.80 -12.04 7.26
CA LYS A 10 18.36 -11.23 8.41
C LYS A 10 19.15 -9.93 8.54
N ARG A 11 20.46 -9.96 8.28
CA ARG A 11 21.31 -8.76 8.29
C ARG A 11 20.91 -7.80 7.18
N LEU A 12 20.71 -8.28 5.96
CA LEU A 12 20.25 -7.46 4.84
C LEU A 12 18.93 -6.73 5.17
N HIS A 13 17.91 -7.47 5.62
CA HIS A 13 16.62 -6.86 5.96
C HIS A 13 16.72 -5.89 7.16
N ARG A 14 17.65 -6.11 8.10
CA ARG A 14 17.88 -5.17 9.21
C ARG A 14 18.48 -3.86 8.71
N THR A 15 19.40 -3.90 7.76
CA THR A 15 19.99 -2.69 7.16
C THR A 15 18.91 -1.85 6.49
N TRP A 16 18.03 -2.47 5.69
CA TRP A 16 16.93 -1.75 5.05
C TRP A 16 15.94 -1.17 6.06
N ARG A 17 15.54 -1.93 7.08
CA ARG A 17 14.65 -1.42 8.14
C ARG A 17 15.21 -0.22 8.90
N ARG A 18 16.54 -0.14 9.08
CA ARG A 18 17.18 1.03 9.73
C ARG A 18 17.20 2.27 8.85
N ARG A 19 16.98 2.12 7.55
CA ARG A 19 16.88 3.22 6.57
C ARG A 19 15.42 3.59 6.27
N THR A 20 14.49 3.02 7.02
CA THR A 20 13.06 3.24 6.85
C THR A 20 12.54 3.89 8.12
N GLU A 21 12.18 5.16 8.00
CA GLU A 21 11.73 6.03 9.10
C GLU A 21 10.28 6.48 8.89
N ARG A 22 9.85 6.61 7.63
CA ARG A 22 8.50 7.03 7.26
C ARG A 22 7.52 5.87 7.34
N ARG A 23 6.32 6.19 7.80
CA ARG A 23 5.22 5.22 7.86
C ARG A 23 4.56 5.13 6.49
N LEU A 24 4.18 3.90 6.13
CA LEU A 24 3.38 3.61 4.96
C LEU A 24 2.08 2.96 5.44
N GLY A 25 0.96 3.62 5.18
CA GLY A 25 -0.38 3.07 5.33
C GLY A 25 -0.93 2.52 4.02
N LEU A 26 -1.93 1.64 4.13
CA LEU A 26 -2.74 1.19 2.99
C LEU A 26 -4.22 1.28 3.33
N LEU A 27 -5.05 1.81 2.43
CA LEU A 27 -6.50 1.78 2.54
C LEU A 27 -7.10 1.06 1.33
N LEU A 28 -7.89 0.01 1.60
CA LEU A 28 -8.54 -0.80 0.59
C LEU A 28 -10.03 -0.46 0.59
N GLU A 29 -10.47 0.28 -0.42
CA GLU A 29 -11.88 0.55 -0.68
C GLU A 29 -12.49 -0.59 -1.50
N ASN A 30 -13.41 -1.34 -0.90
CA ASN A 30 -14.21 -2.35 -1.61
C ASN A 30 -13.38 -3.35 -2.45
N VAL A 31 -12.20 -3.76 -1.98
CA VAL A 31 -11.37 -4.80 -2.61
C VAL A 31 -11.92 -6.17 -2.21
N GLN A 32 -12.77 -6.73 -3.06
CA GLN A 32 -13.62 -7.86 -2.66
C GLN A 32 -12.93 -9.21 -2.82
N SER A 33 -11.96 -9.33 -3.74
CA SER A 33 -11.30 -10.61 -3.98
C SER A 33 -10.39 -10.99 -2.80
N PRO A 34 -10.66 -12.11 -2.11
CA PRO A 34 -9.79 -12.59 -1.03
C PRO A 34 -8.36 -12.86 -1.51
N PHE A 35 -8.19 -13.24 -2.78
CA PHE A 35 -6.87 -13.50 -3.36
C PHE A 35 -6.07 -12.21 -3.55
N ASN A 36 -6.72 -11.13 -3.99
CA ASN A 36 -6.09 -9.82 -4.09
C ASN A 36 -5.74 -9.29 -2.71
N VAL A 37 -6.68 -9.31 -1.75
CA VAL A 37 -6.41 -8.87 -0.38
C VAL A 37 -5.24 -9.66 0.23
N GLY A 38 -5.19 -10.97 0.06
CA GLY A 38 -4.11 -11.75 0.66
C GLY A 38 -2.75 -11.50 0.00
N SER A 39 -2.74 -11.18 -1.30
CA SER A 39 -1.53 -10.74 -2.00
C SER A 39 -1.09 -9.34 -1.52
N ILE A 40 -2.03 -8.42 -1.31
CA ILE A 40 -1.78 -7.09 -0.74
C ILE A 40 -1.23 -7.21 0.69
N VAL A 41 -1.85 -8.01 1.56
CA VAL A 41 -1.38 -8.29 2.92
C VAL A 41 0.06 -8.82 2.92
N ARG A 42 0.38 -9.74 2.00
CA ARG A 42 1.73 -10.27 1.89
C ARG A 42 2.76 -9.22 1.47
N THR A 43 2.40 -8.40 0.49
CA THR A 43 3.20 -7.25 0.05
C THR A 43 3.39 -6.25 1.17
N ALA A 44 2.31 -5.93 1.88
CA ALA A 44 2.29 -5.00 2.99
C ALA A 44 3.25 -5.44 4.10
N ALA A 45 3.21 -6.72 4.48
CA ALA A 45 4.12 -7.27 5.47
C ALA A 45 5.59 -7.27 4.98
N ALA A 46 5.83 -7.48 3.68
CA ALA A 46 7.17 -7.48 3.12
C ALA A 46 7.79 -6.07 3.04
N LEU A 47 6.97 -5.03 2.80
CA LEU A 47 7.40 -3.63 2.67
C LEU A 47 7.22 -2.82 3.95
N GLY A 48 6.80 -3.47 5.04
CA GLY A 48 6.65 -2.85 6.35
C GLY A 48 5.57 -1.78 6.38
N VAL A 49 4.40 -2.06 5.82
CA VAL A 49 3.20 -1.24 6.00
C VAL A 49 2.87 -1.22 7.49
N ALA A 50 2.67 -0.02 8.04
CA ALA A 50 2.40 0.20 9.46
C ALA A 50 0.92 -0.04 9.77
N ASP A 51 0.03 0.54 8.96
CA ASP A 51 -1.42 0.48 9.17
C ASP A 51 -2.15 0.06 7.89
N LEU A 52 -3.07 -0.92 8.02
CA LEU A 52 -3.92 -1.39 6.92
C LEU A 52 -5.40 -1.16 7.26
N TYR A 53 -6.06 -0.29 6.50
CA TYR A 53 -7.46 0.04 6.64
C TYR A 53 -8.28 -0.69 5.57
N LEU A 54 -9.33 -1.39 5.98
CA LEU A 54 -10.28 -2.04 5.07
C LEU A 54 -11.62 -1.33 5.18
N ALA A 55 -12.14 -0.82 4.06
CA ALA A 55 -13.40 -0.09 4.04
C ALA A 55 -14.47 -0.84 3.22
N GLY A 56 -15.70 -0.80 3.72
CA GLY A 56 -16.86 -1.33 3.02
C GLY A 56 -16.80 -2.84 2.83
N SER A 57 -16.94 -3.27 1.58
CA SER A 57 -17.00 -4.69 1.20
C SER A 57 -15.64 -5.38 1.05
N SER A 58 -14.54 -4.72 1.44
CA SER A 58 -13.20 -5.28 1.35
C SER A 58 -13.09 -6.61 2.11
N ALA A 59 -12.54 -7.65 1.47
CA ALA A 59 -12.43 -8.96 2.10
C ALA A 59 -11.50 -8.90 3.32
N SER A 60 -11.89 -9.56 4.42
CA SER A 60 -11.09 -9.55 5.65
C SER A 60 -9.76 -10.30 5.48
N PRO A 61 -8.66 -9.83 6.12
CA PRO A 61 -7.43 -10.61 6.27
C PRO A 61 -7.66 -11.97 6.91
N ARG A 62 -8.66 -12.10 7.79
CA ARG A 62 -9.02 -13.37 8.48
C ARG A 62 -9.80 -14.36 7.61
N ASN A 63 -10.23 -13.97 6.41
CA ASN A 63 -10.97 -14.86 5.53
C ASN A 63 -10.10 -16.08 5.14
N PRO A 64 -10.60 -17.33 5.22
CA PRO A 64 -9.82 -18.53 4.90
C PRO A 64 -9.21 -18.53 3.48
N LYS A 65 -9.87 -17.90 2.50
CA LYS A 65 -9.34 -17.76 1.13
C LYS A 65 -8.21 -16.73 1.08
N THR A 66 -8.35 -15.61 1.80
CA THR A 66 -7.28 -14.60 1.95
C THR A 66 -6.03 -15.19 2.57
N GLN A 67 -6.20 -16.01 3.61
CA GLN A 67 -5.09 -16.66 4.32
C GLN A 67 -4.24 -17.57 3.41
N LYS A 68 -4.84 -18.16 2.36
CA LYS A 68 -4.10 -19.00 1.39
C LYS A 68 -3.05 -18.22 0.60
N THR A 69 -3.30 -16.95 0.30
CA THR A 69 -2.34 -16.10 -0.43
C THR A 69 -1.48 -15.24 0.50
N ALA A 70 -2.03 -14.83 1.65
CA ALA A 70 -1.29 -14.09 2.68
C ALA A 70 -0.22 -14.94 3.36
N LEU A 71 -0.38 -16.27 3.42
CA LEU A 71 0.59 -17.20 4.06
C LEU A 71 0.91 -16.84 5.52
N GLY A 72 -0.09 -16.37 6.27
CA GLY A 72 0.03 -16.01 7.68
C GLY A 72 0.89 -14.77 7.95
N THR A 73 1.07 -13.90 6.96
CA THR A 73 1.82 -12.65 7.10
C THR A 73 1.00 -11.50 7.68
N ASP A 74 -0.32 -11.66 7.76
CA ASP A 74 -1.25 -10.74 8.43
C ASP A 74 -0.89 -10.50 9.89
N ARG A 75 -0.26 -11.46 10.58
CA ARG A 75 0.24 -11.30 11.96
C ARG A 75 1.32 -10.23 12.14
N TYR A 76 1.90 -9.75 11.03
CA TYR A 76 2.93 -8.72 11.03
C TYR A 76 2.36 -7.32 10.73
N LEU A 77 1.05 -7.20 10.59
CA LEU A 77 0.36 -5.97 10.25
C LEU A 77 -0.64 -5.61 11.35
N GLU A 78 -0.72 -4.32 11.64
CA GLU A 78 -1.88 -3.75 12.33
C GLU A 78 -2.93 -3.40 11.28
N TRP A 79 -4.16 -3.89 11.46
CA TRP A 79 -5.22 -3.64 10.51
C TRP A 79 -6.57 -3.42 11.19
N GLN A 80 -7.39 -2.57 10.57
CA GLN A 80 -8.68 -2.15 11.06
C GLN A 80 -9.71 -2.23 9.92
N ALA A 81 -10.92 -2.68 10.23
CA ALA A 81 -12.01 -2.75 9.26
C ALA A 81 -13.12 -1.78 9.64
N PHE A 82 -13.65 -1.08 8.65
CA PHE A 82 -14.67 -0.04 8.78
C PHE A 82 -15.85 -0.39 7.88
N GLU A 83 -17.06 -0.17 8.38
CA GLU A 83 -18.28 -0.45 7.63
C GLU A 83 -18.41 0.50 6.43
N ASN A 84 -17.96 1.75 6.57
CA ASN A 84 -18.03 2.75 5.52
C ASN A 84 -16.67 3.41 5.26
N LEU A 85 -16.50 3.87 4.03
CA LEU A 85 -15.27 4.50 3.55
C LEU A 85 -14.94 5.84 4.26
N PRO A 86 -15.89 6.75 4.51
CA PRO A 86 -15.59 8.01 5.19
C PRO A 86 -14.91 7.83 6.55
N GLU A 87 -15.32 6.83 7.34
CA GLU A 87 -14.68 6.52 8.63
C GLU A 87 -13.23 6.05 8.46
N ALA A 88 -12.96 5.16 7.50
CA ALA A 88 -11.61 4.69 7.23
C ALA A 88 -10.68 5.82 6.77
N LEU A 89 -11.17 6.70 5.87
CA LEU A 89 -10.42 7.87 5.39
C LEU A 89 -10.13 8.85 6.53
N ALA A 90 -11.14 9.15 7.34
CA ALA A 90 -10.99 10.04 8.49
C ALA A 90 -9.99 9.46 9.50
N ARG A 91 -10.04 8.14 9.75
CA ARG A 91 -9.10 7.47 10.64
C ARG A 91 -7.67 7.55 10.12
N ALA A 92 -7.44 7.25 8.84
CA ALA A 92 -6.11 7.34 8.25
C ALA A 92 -5.52 8.77 8.34
N LYS A 93 -6.35 9.81 8.11
CA LYS A 93 -5.92 11.20 8.32
C LYS A 93 -5.61 11.52 9.79
N GLN A 94 -6.45 11.03 10.72
CA GLN A 94 -6.20 11.18 12.17
C GLN A 94 -4.92 10.50 12.63
N ASP A 95 -4.55 9.37 12.01
CA ASP A 95 -3.30 8.66 12.27
C ASP A 95 -2.07 9.38 11.65
N GLY A 96 -2.29 10.52 10.98
CA GLY A 96 -1.26 11.43 10.49
C GLY A 96 -0.76 11.15 9.08
N TYR A 97 -1.53 10.39 8.28
CA TYR A 97 -1.17 10.08 6.91
C TYR A 97 -1.66 11.13 5.91
N LEU A 98 -0.81 11.43 4.92
CA LEU A 98 -1.25 12.03 3.66
C LEU A 98 -1.85 10.93 2.78
N LEU A 99 -3.09 11.13 2.31
CA LEU A 99 -3.81 10.15 1.51
C LEU A 99 -3.45 10.30 0.04
N VAL A 100 -2.94 9.22 -0.57
CA VAL A 100 -2.57 9.17 -1.98
C VAL A 100 -3.45 8.15 -2.70
N GLY A 101 -4.37 8.62 -3.54
CA GLY A 101 -5.22 7.75 -4.34
C GLY A 101 -4.46 7.15 -5.52
N LEU A 102 -4.51 5.84 -5.71
CA LEU A 102 -3.96 5.17 -6.89
C LEU A 102 -5.10 4.89 -7.89
N GLU A 103 -5.27 5.78 -8.86
CA GLU A 103 -6.34 5.70 -9.86
C GLU A 103 -5.95 6.39 -11.17
N LEU A 104 -6.44 5.86 -12.29
CA LEU A 104 -6.42 6.51 -13.60
C LEU A 104 -7.54 7.56 -13.67
N ALA A 105 -7.35 8.68 -12.99
CA ALA A 105 -8.30 9.79 -12.96
C ALA A 105 -7.79 11.00 -13.78
N ASP A 106 -8.72 11.89 -14.15
CA ASP A 106 -8.36 13.21 -14.67
C ASP A 106 -7.52 13.95 -13.61
N GLU A 107 -6.51 14.69 -14.07
CA GLU A 107 -5.54 15.43 -13.22
C GLU A 107 -4.62 14.55 -12.34
N ALA A 108 -4.71 13.22 -12.42
CA ALA A 108 -3.78 12.34 -11.72
C ALA A 108 -2.36 12.50 -12.29
N GLU A 109 -1.36 12.47 -11.41
CA GLU A 109 0.05 12.58 -11.78
C GLU A 109 0.73 11.20 -11.87
N PRO A 110 1.76 11.01 -12.70
CA PRO A 110 2.53 9.77 -12.67
C PRO A 110 3.06 9.43 -11.27
N LEU A 111 2.99 8.17 -10.87
CA LEU A 111 3.43 7.67 -9.55
C LEU A 111 4.87 8.06 -9.19
N SER A 112 5.73 8.17 -10.20
CA SER A 112 7.13 8.56 -10.02
C SER A 112 7.37 10.06 -9.88
N SER A 113 6.37 10.93 -10.13
CA SER A 113 6.52 12.38 -10.06
C SER A 113 6.00 13.01 -8.77
N ILE A 114 5.18 12.29 -8.01
CA ILE A 114 4.64 12.78 -6.74
C ILE A 114 5.63 12.55 -5.58
N ASP A 115 5.61 13.45 -4.59
CA ASP A 115 6.44 13.34 -3.38
C ASP A 115 5.83 12.36 -2.38
N LEU A 116 6.46 11.20 -2.25
CA LEU A 116 6.12 10.13 -1.32
C LEU A 116 7.15 10.00 -0.18
N GLY A 117 8.01 11.00 0.03
CA GLY A 117 9.07 11.02 1.04
C GLY A 117 8.61 11.27 2.49
N GLN A 118 7.30 11.16 2.74
CA GLN A 118 6.62 11.46 4.00
C GLN A 118 5.71 10.31 4.44
N ASP A 119 5.01 10.48 5.56
CA ASP A 119 4.03 9.48 6.02
C ASP A 119 2.80 9.49 5.09
N VAL A 120 2.69 8.47 4.25
CA VAL A 120 1.63 8.36 3.23
C VAL A 120 0.76 7.13 3.45
N CYS A 121 -0.53 7.24 3.15
CA CYS A 121 -1.44 6.11 3.06
C CYS A 121 -1.92 5.98 1.61
N VAL A 122 -1.53 4.89 0.94
CA VAL A 122 -1.96 4.63 -0.44
C VAL A 122 -3.38 4.05 -0.41
N VAL A 123 -4.30 4.73 -1.09
CA VAL A 123 -5.71 4.36 -1.21
C VAL A 123 -5.89 3.62 -2.53
N VAL A 124 -6.41 2.39 -2.47
CA VAL A 124 -6.69 1.56 -3.65
C VAL A 124 -8.14 1.13 -3.67
N GLY A 125 -8.70 1.06 -4.88
CA GLY A 125 -10.13 0.86 -5.10
C GLY A 125 -10.53 -0.55 -5.50
N ASN A 126 -11.82 -0.67 -5.82
CA ASN A 126 -12.45 -1.90 -6.28
C ASN A 126 -11.84 -2.39 -7.60
N GLU A 127 -11.82 -3.70 -7.81
CA GLU A 127 -11.24 -4.31 -9.00
C GLU A 127 -11.86 -3.87 -10.33
N ASP A 128 -13.17 -3.62 -10.34
CA ASP A 128 -13.94 -3.31 -11.55
C ASP A 128 -14.21 -1.81 -11.72
N HIS A 129 -14.30 -1.08 -10.60
CA HIS A 129 -14.73 0.32 -10.57
C HIS A 129 -13.66 1.31 -10.13
N GLY A 130 -12.51 0.82 -9.65
CA GLY A 130 -11.47 1.69 -9.13
C GLY A 130 -11.90 2.41 -7.85
N LEU A 131 -11.31 3.58 -7.60
CA LEU A 131 -11.66 4.46 -6.49
C LEU A 131 -12.99 5.18 -6.74
N SER A 132 -13.83 5.26 -5.71
CA SER A 132 -15.05 6.06 -5.80
C SER A 132 -14.74 7.56 -5.81
N ALA A 133 -15.71 8.36 -6.26
CA ALA A 133 -15.64 9.82 -6.16
C ALA A 133 -15.44 10.31 -4.70
N THR A 134 -15.92 9.54 -3.71
CA THR A 134 -15.71 9.87 -2.29
C THR A 134 -14.25 9.66 -1.89
N ALA A 135 -13.61 8.57 -2.34
CA ALA A 135 -12.19 8.36 -2.11
C ALA A 135 -11.35 9.44 -2.82
N LEU A 136 -11.62 9.68 -4.11
CA LEU A 136 -10.89 10.68 -4.90
C LEU A 136 -10.97 12.08 -4.29
N GLY A 137 -12.16 12.52 -3.87
CA GLY A 137 -12.35 13.83 -3.24
C GLY A 137 -11.74 13.97 -1.84
N ALA A 138 -11.36 12.85 -1.20
CA ALA A 138 -10.72 12.86 0.12
C ALA A 138 -9.19 12.72 0.05
N CYS A 139 -8.65 12.24 -1.08
CA CYS A 139 -7.22 12.09 -1.29
C CYS A 139 -6.55 13.47 -1.39
N ASP A 140 -5.37 13.60 -0.78
CA ASP A 140 -4.58 14.83 -0.84
C ASP A 140 -3.80 14.91 -2.17
N ALA A 141 -3.56 13.77 -2.81
CA ALA A 141 -3.08 13.66 -4.19
C ALA A 141 -3.65 12.40 -4.86
N VAL A 142 -3.75 12.40 -6.19
CA VAL A 142 -4.13 11.23 -7.00
C VAL A 142 -3.03 10.93 -7.99
N THR A 143 -2.70 9.65 -8.12
CA THR A 143 -1.59 9.20 -8.93
C THR A 143 -1.91 7.93 -9.71
N TYR A 144 -1.17 7.71 -10.81
CA TYR A 144 -1.33 6.53 -11.64
C TYR A 144 0.01 5.91 -12.05
N ILE A 145 -0.02 4.61 -12.33
CA ILE A 145 1.10 3.90 -12.95
C ILE A 145 0.99 4.03 -14.47
N PRO A 146 1.99 4.59 -15.18
CA PRO A 146 1.98 4.63 -16.63
C PRO A 146 1.87 3.23 -17.24
N GLN A 147 0.88 3.03 -18.13
CA GLN A 147 0.59 1.76 -18.77
C GLN A 147 0.59 1.94 -20.30
N LEU A 148 1.55 1.30 -20.98
CA LEU A 148 1.75 1.43 -22.44
C LEU A 148 1.05 0.33 -23.25
N GLY A 149 0.41 -0.61 -22.57
CA GLY A 149 -0.23 -1.78 -23.18
C GLY A 149 -1.63 -1.49 -23.71
N LYS A 150 -2.29 -2.55 -24.17
CA LYS A 150 -3.70 -2.53 -24.65
C LYS A 150 -4.68 -3.05 -23.59
N VAL A 151 -4.31 -2.95 -22.31
CA VAL A 151 -5.13 -3.38 -21.17
C VAL A 151 -5.70 -2.15 -20.47
N GLY A 152 -6.88 -2.26 -19.89
CA GLY A 152 -7.55 -1.14 -19.22
C GLY A 152 -6.89 -0.73 -17.91
N SER A 153 -6.38 -1.70 -17.15
CA SER A 153 -5.73 -1.46 -15.86
C SER A 153 -4.86 -2.66 -15.43
N LEU A 154 -4.01 -2.42 -14.43
CA LEU A 154 -3.30 -3.48 -13.71
C LEU A 154 -4.23 -4.13 -12.68
N ASN A 155 -3.96 -5.38 -12.34
CA ASN A 155 -4.56 -6.01 -11.16
C ASN A 155 -4.27 -5.17 -9.89
N VAL A 156 -5.28 -4.97 -9.05
CA VAL A 156 -5.18 -4.10 -7.85
C VAL A 156 -4.04 -4.49 -6.91
N ALA A 157 -3.78 -5.79 -6.70
CA ALA A 157 -2.69 -6.23 -5.83
C ALA A 157 -1.32 -5.93 -6.45
N THR A 158 -1.19 -6.07 -7.77
CA THR A 158 0.03 -5.69 -8.51
C THR A 158 0.24 -4.18 -8.47
N ALA A 159 -0.80 -3.39 -8.72
CA ALA A 159 -0.75 -1.92 -8.67
C ALA A 159 -0.34 -1.45 -7.26
N THR A 160 -0.94 -2.03 -6.22
CA THR A 160 -0.59 -1.77 -4.81
C THR A 160 0.88 -2.10 -4.54
N ALA A 161 1.39 -3.22 -5.05
CA ALA A 161 2.80 -3.59 -4.85
C ALA A 161 3.78 -2.60 -5.51
N ILE A 162 3.46 -2.10 -6.69
CA ILE A 162 4.25 -1.08 -7.38
C ILE A 162 4.23 0.23 -6.58
N ALA A 163 3.04 0.67 -6.12
CA ALA A 163 2.90 1.88 -5.31
C ALA A 163 3.69 1.79 -3.99
N CYS A 164 3.51 0.71 -3.23
CA CYS A 164 4.26 0.52 -1.98
C CYS A 164 5.77 0.49 -2.22
N TYR A 165 6.23 -0.15 -3.30
CA TYR A 165 7.66 -0.18 -3.61
C TYR A 165 8.17 1.20 -4.01
N GLU A 166 7.41 1.99 -4.75
CA GLU A 166 7.80 3.36 -5.12
C GLU A 166 7.94 4.25 -3.89
N VAL A 167 6.99 4.20 -2.94
CA VAL A 167 7.10 4.93 -1.66
C VAL A 167 8.44 4.60 -0.99
N ARG A 168 8.74 3.30 -0.85
CA ARG A 168 10.01 2.86 -0.25
C ARG A 168 11.22 3.25 -1.08
N ARG A 169 11.14 3.20 -2.41
CA ARG A 169 12.23 3.61 -3.31
C ARG A 169 12.57 5.09 -3.13
N GLN A 170 11.55 5.96 -3.06
CA GLN A 170 11.77 7.38 -2.83
C GLN A 170 12.38 7.62 -1.45
N GLU A 171 11.86 6.97 -0.41
CA GLU A 171 12.42 7.04 0.95
C GLU A 171 13.89 6.61 0.99
N TRP A 172 14.24 5.48 0.37
CA TRP A 172 15.61 4.97 0.36
C TRP A 172 16.57 5.73 -0.56
N ALA A 173 16.05 6.58 -1.46
CA ALA A 173 16.85 7.47 -2.30
C ALA A 173 17.23 8.76 -1.57
N LEU A 174 16.55 9.09 -0.46
CA LEU A 174 16.93 10.22 0.38
C LEU A 174 18.28 9.95 1.05
N PRO A 175 19.13 10.98 1.24
CA PRO A 175 20.34 10.84 2.01
C PRO A 175 19.99 10.31 3.41
N VAL A 176 20.68 9.26 3.87
CA VAL A 176 20.60 8.86 5.28
C VAL A 176 21.14 10.04 6.09
N PRO A 177 20.37 10.62 7.03
CA PRO A 177 20.92 11.64 7.92
C PRO A 177 22.19 11.07 8.56
N GLU A 178 23.34 11.73 8.39
CA GLU A 178 24.51 11.43 9.21
C GLU A 178 24.06 11.56 10.67
N GLU A 179 24.20 10.48 11.42
CA GLU A 179 23.72 10.34 12.81
C GLU A 179 24.02 11.61 13.62
N LEU A 180 23.00 12.16 14.29
CA LEU A 180 23.12 13.18 15.35
C LEU A 180 23.91 12.62 16.55
#